data_AF-A0A0N0K2E5-F1
#
_entry.id   AF-A0A0N0K2E5-F1
#
_cell.length_a   1.000
_cell.length_b   1.000
_cell.length_c   1.000
_cell.angle_alpha   90.00
_cell.angle_beta   90.00
_cell.angle_gamma   90.00
#
_symmetry.space_group_name_H-M   'P 1'
#
loop_
_entity.id
_entity.type
_entity.pdbx_description
1 polymer ?
#
loop_
_entity_poly.entity_id
_entity_poly.type
_entity_poly.pdbx_seq_one_letter_code
_entity_poly.pdbx_strand_id
1 'polypeptide(L)' 'DAVDRLEVPADLAAAFDQRPGSAGAFAAFPPSTRRGILEWIGNAKRPETRAARIAETAEKAQRGERANQWRGRG' A
#
# COMPACT_ATOMS: atom_id res chain seq x y z
N ASP A 1 -0.43 13.37 -10.93
CA ASP A 1 -0.93 13.31 -9.53
C ASP A 1 0.08 12.66 -8.58
N ALA A 2 -0.13 12.70 -7.25
CA ALA A 2 0.77 12.14 -6.23
C ALA A 2 1.10 10.64 -6.44
N VAL A 3 0.19 9.91 -7.09
CA VAL A 3 0.36 8.53 -7.54
C VAL A 3 1.48 8.37 -8.59
N ASP A 4 1.66 9.34 -9.50
CA ASP A 4 2.70 9.30 -10.54
C ASP A 4 4.10 9.53 -9.97
N ARG A 5 4.18 10.21 -8.82
CA ARG A 5 5.43 10.45 -8.10
C ARG A 5 5.79 9.34 -7.11
N LEU A 6 4.95 8.30 -6.99
CA LEU A 6 5.08 7.24 -5.99
C LEU A 6 5.17 7.79 -4.55
N GLU A 7 4.56 8.96 -4.31
CA GLU A 7 4.56 9.57 -2.98
C GLU A 7 3.69 8.73 -2.05
N VAL A 8 4.28 8.30 -0.93
CA VAL A 8 3.57 7.57 0.13
C VAL A 8 2.66 8.56 0.86
N PRO A 9 1.34 8.36 0.87
CA PRO A 9 0.42 9.20 1.62
C PRO A 9 0.73 9.20 3.12
N ALA A 10 0.50 10.32 3.80
CA ALA A 10 0.83 10.47 5.22
C ALA A 10 0.14 9.43 6.12
N ASP A 11 -1.09 9.03 5.78
CA ASP A 11 -1.83 7.98 6.49
C ASP A 11 -1.25 6.58 6.26
N LEU A 12 -0.72 6.30 5.07
CA LEU A 12 0.03 5.07 4.80
C LEU A 12 1.38 5.07 5.51
N ALA A 13 2.09 6.20 5.55
CA ALA A 13 3.33 6.34 6.29
C ALA A 13 3.12 6.08 7.80
N ALA A 14 2.09 6.68 8.40
CA ALA A 14 1.72 6.45 9.80
C ALA A 14 1.35 5.00 10.10
N ALA A 15 0.78 4.27 9.12
CA ALA A 15 0.53 2.84 9.26
C ALA A 15 1.82 2.00 9.17
N PHE A 16 2.79 2.44 8.36
CA PHE A 16 4.09 1.81 8.32
C PHE A 16 4.90 2.03 9.60
N ASP A 17 4.79 3.20 10.24
CA ASP A 17 5.47 3.49 11.52
C ASP A 17 5.02 2.54 12.64
N GLN A 18 3.75 2.12 12.61
CA GLN A 18 3.21 1.11 13.53
C GLN A 18 3.69 -0.31 13.24
N ARG A 19 4.31 -0.55 12.08
CA ARG A 19 4.73 -1.87 11.60
C ARG A 19 6.17 -1.83 11.09
N PRO A 20 7.16 -1.92 11.99
CA PRO A 20 8.57 -1.89 11.61
C PRO A 20 8.89 -2.85 10.46
N GLY A 21 9.66 -2.38 9.47
CA GLY A 21 10.03 -3.15 8.27
C GLY A 21 9.04 -3.07 7.11
N SER A 22 7.78 -2.67 7.34
CA SER A 22 6.78 -2.53 6.28
C SER A 22 7.13 -1.44 5.25
N ALA A 23 7.61 -0.27 5.70
CA ALA A 23 8.05 0.81 4.81
C ALA A 23 9.19 0.37 3.88
N GLY A 24 10.19 -0.33 4.42
CA GLY A 24 11.34 -0.82 3.66
C GLY A 24 10.93 -1.89 2.64
N ALA A 25 10.10 -2.85 3.06
CA ALA A 25 9.57 -3.87 2.16
C ALA A 25 8.70 -3.28 1.05
N PHE A 26 7.84 -2.30 1.37
CA PHE A 26 7.04 -1.59 0.39
C PHE A 26 7.93 -0.82 -0.61
N ALA A 27 8.95 -0.12 -0.12
CA ALA A 27 9.90 0.62 -0.96
C ALA A 27 10.69 -0.30 -1.90
N ALA A 28 10.97 -1.55 -1.48
CA ALA A 28 11.62 -2.57 -2.29
C ALA A 28 10.72 -3.15 -3.40
N PHE A 29 9.40 -2.90 -3.37
CA PHE A 29 8.51 -3.37 -4.43
C PHE A 29 8.75 -2.62 -5.76
N PRO A 30 8.56 -3.30 -6.91
CA PRO A 30 8.66 -2.67 -8.22
C PRO A 30 7.78 -1.41 -8.30
N PRO A 31 8.21 -0.35 -9.02
CA PRO A 31 7.44 0.88 -9.20
C PRO A 31 5.99 0.65 -9.62
N SER A 32 5.73 -0.30 -10.53
CA SER A 32 4.38 -0.66 -10.99
C SER A 32 3.49 -1.23 -9.87
N THR A 33 4.07 -2.04 -8.98
CA THR A 33 3.36 -2.58 -7.82
C THR A 33 3.02 -1.48 -6.83
N ARG A 34 3.99 -0.62 -6.51
CA ARG A 34 3.75 0.53 -5.62
C ARG A 34 2.66 1.42 -6.18
N ARG A 35 2.70 1.73 -7.49
CA ARG A 35 1.66 2.52 -8.17
C ARG A 35 0.28 1.87 -8.05
N GLY A 36 0.15 0.58 -8.37
CA GLY A 36 -1.14 -0.11 -8.28
C GLY A 36 -1.73 -0.16 -6.86
N ILE A 37 -0.87 -0.28 -5.84
CA ILE A 37 -1.30 -0.20 -4.44
C ILE A 37 -1.74 1.23 -4.08
N LEU A 38 -0.97 2.25 -4.47
CA LEU A 38 -1.31 3.65 -4.23
C LEU A 38 -2.60 4.07 -4.94
N GLU A 39 -2.81 3.62 -6.18
CA GLU A 39 -4.06 3.80 -6.93
C GLU A 39 -5.24 3.12 -6.22
N TRP A 40 -5.05 1.88 -5.77
CA TRP A 40 -6.09 1.17 -5.03
C TRP A 40 -6.45 1.89 -3.73
N ILE A 41 -5.49 2.39 -2.97
CA ILE A 41 -5.73 3.20 -1.76
C ILE A 41 -6.41 4.54 -2.14
N GLY A 42 -5.93 5.21 -3.20
CA GLY A 42 -6.47 6.48 -3.69
C GLY A 42 -7.92 6.38 -4.18
N ASN A 43 -8.28 5.26 -4.80
CA ASN A 43 -9.64 5.00 -5.29
C ASN A 43 -10.67 4.72 -4.17
N ALA A 44 -10.24 4.57 -2.91
CA ALA A 44 -11.16 4.40 -1.78
C ALA A 44 -11.80 5.74 -1.38
N LYS A 45 -13.00 6.00 -1.90
CA LYS A 45 -13.77 7.24 -1.62
C LYS A 45 -14.26 7.35 -0.18
N ARG A 46 -14.44 6.22 0.52
CA ARG A 46 -14.88 6.19 1.92
C ARG A 46 -13.67 6.11 2.84
N PRO A 47 -13.60 6.93 3.91
CA PRO A 47 -12.46 6.96 4.81
C PRO A 47 -12.21 5.60 5.50
N GLU A 48 -13.28 4.89 5.86
CA GLU A 48 -13.22 3.55 6.46
C GLU A 48 -12.56 2.54 5.52
N THR A 49 -12.97 2.53 4.24
CA THR A 49 -12.37 1.65 3.22
C THR A 49 -10.92 2.01 2.97
N ARG A 50 -10.59 3.30 2.96
CA ARG A 50 -9.21 3.77 2.81
C ARG A 50 -8.34 3.28 3.96
N ALA A 51 -8.80 3.45 5.19
CA ALA A 51 -8.11 2.96 6.39
C ALA A 51 -7.90 1.44 6.35
N ALA A 52 -8.92 0.67 5.94
CA ALA A 52 -8.80 -0.78 5.79
C ALA A 52 -7.74 -1.19 4.76
N ARG A 53 -7.72 -0.54 3.57
CA ARG A 53 -6.72 -0.80 2.52
C ARG A 53 -5.30 -0.44 2.96
N ILE A 54 -5.15 0.66 3.70
CA ILE A 54 -3.88 1.09 4.28
C ILE A 54 -3.38 0.06 5.29
N ALA A 55 -4.25 -0.36 6.23
CA ALA A 55 -3.91 -1.36 7.23
C ALA A 55 -3.49 -2.68 6.58
N GLU A 56 -4.25 -3.15 5.57
CA GLU A 56 -3.92 -4.35 4.81
C GLU A 56 -2.58 -4.20 4.06
N THR A 57 -2.33 -3.03 3.47
CA THR A 57 -1.07 -2.75 2.78
C THR A 57 0.11 -2.81 3.72
N ALA A 58 0.01 -2.17 4.90
CA ALA A 58 1.09 -2.15 5.88
C ALA A 58 1.34 -3.54 6.48
N GLU A 59 0.28 -4.31 6.75
CA GLU A 59 0.38 -5.70 7.22
C GLU A 59 1.05 -6.62 6.20
N LYS A 60 0.60 -6.60 4.95
CA LYS A 60 1.18 -7.41 3.88
C LYS A 60 2.61 -7.00 3.59
N ALA A 61 2.89 -5.69 3.52
CA ALA A 61 4.24 -5.19 3.31
C ALA A 61 5.20 -5.65 4.41
N GLN A 62 4.77 -5.65 5.68
CA GLN A 62 5.58 -6.19 6.80
C GLN A 62 5.99 -7.66 6.56
N ARG A 63 5.15 -8.43 5.87
CA ARG A 63 5.41 -9.84 5.50
C ARG A 63 6.15 -9.99 4.15
N GLY A 64 6.50 -8.90 3.48
CA GLY A 64 7.06 -8.91 2.12
C GLY A 64 6.03 -9.28 1.03
N GLU A 65 4.74 -9.28 1.39
CA GLU A 65 3.64 -9.59 0.48
C GLU A 65 3.06 -8.31 -0.14
N ARG A 66 2.64 -8.41 -1.40
CA ARG A 66 2.03 -7.29 -2.13
C ARG A 66 0.52 -7.28 -1.88
N ALA A 67 -0.02 -6.16 -1.42
CA ALA A 67 -1.47 -5.95 -1.32
C ALA A 67 -2.11 -5.80 -2.70
N ASN A 68 -3.43 -6.06 -2.76
CA ASN A 68 -4.23 -5.93 -3.98
C ASN A 68 -3.68 -6.71 -5.20
N GLN A 69 -2.88 -7.77 -4.98
CA GLN A 69 -2.55 -8.70 -6.06
C GLN A 69 -3.76 -9.57 -6.31
N TRP A 70 -4.46 -9.31 -7.41
CA TRP A 70 -5.36 -10.30 -8.00
C TRP A 70 -4.53 -11.53 -8.33
N ARG A 71 -4.56 -12.55 -7.46
CA ARG A 71 -4.12 -13.88 -7.86
C ARG A 71 -5.22 -14.39 -8.77
N GLY A 72 -4.98 -14.31 -10.09
CA GLY A 72 -5.78 -15.05 -11.04
C GLY A 72 -5.88 -16.48 -10.52
N ARG A 73 -7.11 -16.96 -10.32
CA ARG A 73 -7.38 -18.38 -10.13
C ARG A 73 -6.68 -19.09 -11.29
N GLY A 74 -5.60 -19.81 -10.98
CA GLY A 74 -5.21 -20.97 -11.78
C GLY A 74 -6.26 -22.05 -11.62
#